data_AF-A0A401PM91-F1
#
_entry.id   AF-A0A401PM91-F1
#
_cell.length_a   1.000
_cell.length_b   1.000
_cell.length_c   1.000
_cell.angle_alpha   90.00
_cell.angle_beta   90.00
_cell.angle_gamma   90.00
#
_symmetry.space_group_name_H-M   'P 1'
#
loop_
_entity.id
_entity.type
_entity.pdbx_description
1 polymer ?
#
loop_
_entity_poly.entity_id
_entity_poly.type
_entity_poly.pdbx_seq_one_letter_code
_entity_poly.pdbx_strand_id
1 'polypeptide(L)'
;MKLTVRNMVERTNKFILIIAGSAIFMIIIFQYVCPGTNCRIAGPRGFQQEEAVDIFPTPDPHYVKKYYFPVLDLERTVDFDIKGEDVIVFLHIQKTGGTTFGRHLVQNVKLEVPCECKPGQKKCTCYRPNRRETWLFSRFSTGWSCGLHADWTELTNCVPGVLNKRENKSRTSRKFYYITMLRDPVSRYLSEWRHVQRGATWKTSLHMCDGRTPTPEELPPCYEGNDWSGCTLQQFMDCPFNLANNRQVRMLADLSLVGCYNMSFIPERKRAQMLLESAKKNLKDMAFFGLTEFQRKTQYLFERTFHLQFIKPFIQFNSTRASGVETNNETIHRIEELNDLDVQLYDYAKDLFQQRFQYKRQLERMERRIRNQEEQQQQKIPEELPKEEMEEQGRIPTEDYMSHIEKW
;
A
#
# COMPACT_ATOMS: atom_id res chain seq x y z
N MET A 1 -11.67 -55.61 -66.63
CA MET A 1 -11.01 -54.29 -66.52
C MET A 1 -11.97 -53.12 -66.18
N LYS A 2 -13.21 -53.36 -65.70
CA LYS A 2 -14.16 -52.29 -65.28
C LYS A 2 -14.46 -52.22 -63.76
N LEU A 3 -14.08 -53.23 -62.97
CA LEU A 3 -14.31 -53.22 -61.51
C LEU A 3 -13.18 -52.56 -60.70
N THR A 4 -11.95 -52.54 -61.20
CA THR A 4 -10.79 -52.01 -60.45
C THR A 4 -10.71 -50.49 -60.46
N VAL A 5 -11.30 -49.82 -61.46
CA VAL A 5 -11.33 -48.35 -61.58
C VAL A 5 -12.35 -47.72 -60.62
N ARG A 6 -13.47 -48.40 -60.34
CA ARG A 6 -14.55 -47.89 -59.48
C ARG A 6 -14.14 -47.78 -58.01
N ASN A 7 -13.32 -48.71 -57.52
CA ASN A 7 -12.80 -48.71 -56.14
C ASN A 7 -11.72 -47.64 -55.89
N MET A 8 -10.94 -47.26 -56.91
CA MET A 8 -9.95 -46.20 -56.78
C MET A 8 -10.63 -44.83 -56.68
N VAL A 9 -11.62 -44.55 -57.53
CA VAL A 9 -12.35 -43.27 -57.55
C VAL A 9 -13.12 -43.03 -56.23
N GLU A 10 -13.74 -44.06 -55.65
CA GLU A 10 -14.42 -43.92 -54.34
C GLU A 10 -13.46 -43.67 -53.17
N ARG A 11 -12.27 -44.28 -53.17
CA ARG A 11 -11.25 -44.02 -52.14
C ARG A 11 -10.68 -42.62 -52.26
N THR A 12 -10.40 -42.15 -53.48
CA THR A 12 -9.89 -40.78 -53.69
C THR A 12 -10.93 -39.74 -53.30
N ASN A 13 -12.22 -39.93 -53.61
CA ASN A 13 -13.29 -39.03 -53.19
C ASN A 13 -13.48 -38.99 -51.67
N LYS A 14 -13.40 -40.14 -50.98
CA LYS A 14 -13.46 -40.18 -49.51
C LYS A 14 -12.26 -39.50 -48.86
N PHE A 15 -11.06 -39.65 -49.44
CA PHE A 15 -9.87 -38.96 -48.95
C PHE A 15 -9.95 -37.44 -49.14
N ILE A 16 -10.44 -36.98 -50.30
CA ILE A 16 -10.65 -35.56 -50.58
C ILE A 16 -11.69 -34.96 -49.62
N LEU A 17 -12.78 -35.68 -49.34
CA LEU A 17 -13.80 -35.24 -48.37
C LEU A 17 -13.25 -35.14 -46.93
N ILE A 18 -12.36 -36.06 -46.53
CA ILE A 18 -11.71 -36.00 -45.21
C ILE A 18 -10.75 -34.81 -45.12
N ILE A 19 -9.94 -34.58 -46.16
CA ILE A 19 -9.01 -33.44 -46.20
C ILE A 19 -9.80 -32.12 -46.18
N ALA A 20 -10.84 -32.00 -47.01
CA ALA A 20 -11.70 -30.83 -47.06
C ALA A 20 -12.42 -30.60 -45.72
N GLY A 21 -12.93 -31.67 -45.08
CA GLY A 21 -13.53 -31.60 -43.75
C GLY A 21 -12.55 -31.13 -42.68
N SER A 22 -11.30 -31.62 -42.72
CA SER A 22 -10.25 -31.18 -41.77
C SER A 22 -9.87 -29.71 -41.98
N ALA A 23 -9.81 -29.25 -43.22
CA ALA A 23 -9.50 -27.86 -43.55
C ALA A 23 -10.61 -26.92 -43.07
N ILE A 24 -11.87 -27.29 -43.28
CA ILE A 24 -13.03 -26.52 -42.80
C ILE A 24 -13.05 -26.49 -41.27
N PHE A 25 -12.77 -27.61 -40.60
CA PHE A 25 -12.70 -27.66 -39.14
C PHE A 25 -11.58 -26.78 -38.58
N MET A 26 -10.40 -26.77 -39.23
CA MET A 26 -9.29 -25.88 -38.85
C MET A 26 -9.61 -24.41 -39.08
N ILE A 27 -10.37 -24.07 -40.14
CA ILE A 27 -10.85 -22.69 -40.38
C ILE A 27 -11.85 -22.27 -39.30
N ILE A 28 -12.77 -23.16 -38.90
CA ILE A 28 -13.73 -22.88 -37.82
C ILE A 28 -13.01 -22.69 -36.49
N ILE A 29 -12.03 -23.55 -36.16
CA ILE A 29 -11.19 -23.36 -34.96
C ILE A 29 -10.45 -22.03 -35.05
N PHE A 30 -9.86 -21.70 -36.20
CA PHE A 30 -9.11 -20.45 -36.38
C PHE A 30 -10.01 -19.22 -36.20
N GLN A 31 -11.25 -19.26 -36.70
CA GLN A 31 -12.25 -18.20 -36.50
C GLN A 31 -12.75 -18.11 -35.06
N TYR A 32 -12.82 -19.23 -34.34
CA TYR A 32 -13.23 -19.26 -32.92
C TYR A 32 -12.12 -18.78 -31.98
N VAL A 33 -10.86 -19.07 -32.32
CA VAL A 33 -9.68 -18.67 -31.54
C VAL A 33 -9.25 -17.23 -31.86
N CYS A 34 -9.50 -16.74 -33.08
CA CYS A 34 -9.13 -15.39 -33.52
C CYS A 34 -10.35 -14.65 -34.15
N PRO A 35 -11.31 -14.13 -33.35
CA PRO A 35 -12.43 -13.36 -33.89
C PRO A 35 -11.97 -11.92 -34.21
N GLY A 36 -11.73 -11.64 -35.49
CA GLY A 36 -11.35 -10.32 -36.00
C GLY A 36 -9.86 -10.14 -36.31
N THR A 37 -9.52 -9.05 -37.00
CA THR A 37 -8.28 -8.74 -37.75
C THR A 37 -6.95 -8.66 -36.95
N ASN A 38 -6.83 -9.31 -35.79
CA ASN A 38 -5.66 -9.17 -34.90
C ASN A 38 -4.63 -10.30 -34.95
N CYS A 39 -4.77 -11.28 -35.83
CA CYS A 39 -3.74 -12.30 -36.05
C CYS A 39 -2.65 -11.78 -37.03
N ARG A 40 -1.74 -10.89 -36.58
CA ARG A 40 -0.52 -10.52 -37.34
C ARG A 40 0.57 -11.58 -37.11
N ILE A 41 1.11 -12.13 -38.20
CA ILE A 41 2.28 -13.01 -38.20
C ILE A 41 3.48 -12.21 -37.66
N ALA A 42 3.98 -12.60 -36.48
CA ALA A 42 5.17 -12.01 -35.89
C ALA A 42 6.42 -12.42 -36.70
N GLY A 43 7.13 -11.44 -37.25
CA GLY A 43 8.49 -11.62 -37.78
C GLY A 43 9.51 -11.93 -36.66
N PRO A 44 10.76 -12.26 -37.01
CA PRO A 44 11.74 -12.77 -36.05
C PRO A 44 12.02 -11.73 -34.96
N ARG A 45 11.81 -12.16 -33.71
CA ARG A 45 12.04 -11.37 -32.49
C ARG A 45 13.50 -10.93 -32.41
N GLY A 46 13.77 -9.64 -32.60
CA GLY A 46 14.83 -9.00 -31.85
C GLY A 46 14.47 -9.10 -30.36
N PHE A 47 15.44 -9.40 -29.51
CA PHE A 47 15.30 -9.41 -28.06
C PHE A 47 14.90 -8.00 -27.57
N GLN A 48 13.61 -7.70 -27.59
CA GLN A 48 13.04 -6.67 -26.73
C GLN A 48 12.79 -7.34 -25.39
N GLN A 49 13.68 -7.03 -24.44
CA GLN A 49 13.45 -7.22 -23.01
C GLN A 49 12.02 -6.74 -22.71
N GLU A 50 11.15 -7.64 -22.23
CA GLU A 50 9.80 -7.26 -21.77
C GLU A 50 9.98 -6.24 -20.63
N GLU A 51 9.95 -4.96 -20.95
CA GLU A 51 9.84 -3.91 -19.94
C GLU A 51 8.56 -4.20 -19.17
N ALA A 52 8.70 -4.50 -17.87
CA ALA A 52 7.56 -4.70 -16.99
C ALA A 52 6.58 -3.53 -17.17
N VAL A 53 5.41 -3.80 -17.72
CA VAL A 53 4.38 -2.79 -18.00
C VAL A 53 4.12 -2.04 -16.69
N ASP A 54 4.39 -0.73 -16.67
CA ASP A 54 4.23 0.09 -15.48
C ASP A 54 2.73 0.22 -15.15
N ILE A 55 2.28 -0.56 -14.17
CA ILE A 55 0.88 -0.65 -13.75
C ILE A 55 0.48 0.56 -12.88
N PHE A 56 1.41 1.46 -12.56
CA PHE A 56 1.16 2.60 -11.69
C PHE A 56 0.85 3.88 -12.46
N PRO A 57 -0.01 4.76 -11.91
CA PRO A 57 -0.34 6.02 -12.55
C PRO A 57 0.91 6.87 -12.85
N THR A 58 0.81 7.72 -13.85
CA THR A 58 1.78 8.81 -14.03
C THR A 58 1.50 9.94 -13.03
N PRO A 59 2.53 10.67 -12.60
CA PRO A 59 2.37 11.98 -11.97
C PRO A 59 1.45 12.87 -12.80
N ASP A 60 0.51 13.55 -12.14
CA ASP A 60 -0.33 14.56 -12.78
C ASP A 60 0.55 15.77 -13.16
N PRO A 61 0.65 16.14 -14.46
CA PRO A 61 1.46 17.26 -14.89
C PRO A 61 0.90 18.63 -14.49
N HIS A 62 -0.40 18.72 -14.17
CA HIS A 62 -1.07 19.97 -13.77
C HIS A 62 -1.18 20.14 -12.26
N TYR A 63 -0.63 19.21 -11.48
CA TYR A 63 -0.65 19.30 -10.04
C TYR A 63 0.19 20.50 -9.55
N VAL A 64 -0.46 21.41 -8.83
CA VAL A 64 0.16 22.59 -8.23
C VAL A 64 0.45 22.32 -6.77
N LYS A 65 1.72 22.47 -6.38
CA LYS A 65 2.17 22.34 -4.99
C LYS A 65 1.61 23.49 -4.15
N LYS A 66 0.95 23.17 -3.02
CA LYS A 66 0.40 24.17 -2.10
C LYS A 66 1.34 24.50 -0.95
N TYR A 67 2.05 23.50 -0.43
CA TYR A 67 2.97 23.63 0.68
C TYR A 67 4.41 23.31 0.24
N TYR A 68 5.37 23.91 0.95
CA TYR A 68 6.76 23.54 0.81
C TYR A 68 7.08 22.35 1.73
N PHE A 69 7.61 21.28 1.15
CA PHE A 69 8.16 20.13 1.88
C PHE A 69 9.62 19.92 1.49
N PRO A 70 10.56 19.91 2.46
CA PRO A 70 11.94 19.53 2.18
C PRO A 70 12.03 18.08 1.70
N VAL A 71 13.12 17.72 1.04
CA VAL A 71 13.37 16.33 0.58
C VAL A 71 13.22 15.33 1.72
N LEU A 72 13.69 15.66 2.92
CA LEU A 72 13.54 14.82 4.10
C LEU A 72 12.08 14.50 4.44
N ASP A 73 11.09 15.31 4.05
CA ASP A 73 9.67 15.04 4.28
C ASP A 73 9.02 14.24 3.13
N LEU A 74 9.62 14.31 1.93
CA LEU A 74 9.16 13.61 0.72
C LEU A 74 9.75 12.19 0.60
N GLU A 75 11.00 12.02 1.01
CA GLU A 75 11.68 10.75 0.97
C GLU A 75 11.27 9.90 2.17
N ARG A 76 10.46 8.88 1.91
CA ARG A 76 10.12 7.83 2.87
C ARG A 76 10.60 6.52 2.31
N THR A 77 11.73 6.06 2.82
CA THR A 77 12.30 4.75 2.49
C THR A 77 12.74 4.13 3.80
N VAL A 78 12.23 2.93 4.05
CA VAL A 78 12.41 2.18 5.28
C VAL A 78 13.10 0.88 4.89
N ASP A 79 14.24 0.62 5.51
CA ASP A 79 14.87 -0.71 5.48
C ASP A 79 14.12 -1.61 6.46
N PHE A 80 12.99 -2.15 5.99
CA PHE A 80 12.07 -2.93 6.81
C PHE A 80 12.55 -4.37 6.95
N ASP A 81 13.11 -4.70 8.11
CA ASP A 81 13.55 -6.05 8.39
C ASP A 81 12.43 -6.90 9.04
N ILE A 82 11.69 -7.62 8.19
CA ILE A 82 10.64 -8.55 8.64
C ILE A 82 11.20 -9.72 9.48
N LYS A 83 12.46 -10.12 9.28
CA LYS A 83 13.11 -11.20 10.04
C LYS A 83 13.70 -10.71 11.37
N GLY A 84 14.00 -9.42 11.45
CA GLY A 84 14.47 -8.70 12.63
C GLY A 84 13.36 -8.39 13.63
N GLU A 85 13.42 -7.20 14.24
CA GLU A 85 12.51 -6.78 15.32
C GLU A 85 11.49 -5.74 14.88
N ASP A 86 11.53 -5.31 13.61
CA ASP A 86 10.74 -4.20 13.08
C ASP A 86 9.24 -4.52 12.99
N VAL A 87 8.38 -3.58 13.39
CA VAL A 87 6.92 -3.77 13.42
C VAL A 87 6.21 -2.64 12.70
N ILE A 88 5.35 -2.98 11.75
CA ILE A 88 4.40 -2.04 11.16
C ILE A 88 3.19 -1.91 12.09
N VAL A 89 2.80 -0.68 12.43
CA VAL A 89 1.64 -0.38 13.29
C VAL A 89 0.59 0.35 12.48
N PHE A 90 -0.55 -0.30 12.21
CA PHE A 90 -1.63 0.30 11.45
C PHE A 90 -2.66 0.99 12.35
N LEU A 91 -2.60 2.32 12.40
CA LEU A 91 -3.60 3.18 13.02
C LEU A 91 -4.83 3.26 12.10
N HIS A 92 -5.92 2.63 12.50
CA HIS A 92 -7.13 2.55 11.69
C HIS A 92 -8.17 3.58 12.15
N ILE A 93 -8.21 4.73 11.48
CA ILE A 93 -9.26 5.74 11.67
C ILE A 93 -10.59 5.24 11.09
N GLN A 94 -11.70 5.46 11.79
CA GLN A 94 -13.01 5.05 11.30
C GLN A 94 -13.29 5.68 9.92
N LYS A 95 -13.80 4.83 9.01
CA LYS A 95 -14.36 5.23 7.70
C LYS A 95 -13.38 5.76 6.65
N THR A 96 -12.08 5.54 6.85
CA THR A 96 -11.02 5.88 5.88
C THR A 96 -10.62 4.71 4.97
N GLY A 97 -11.53 3.77 4.72
CA GLY A 97 -11.21 2.58 3.90
C GLY A 97 -10.27 1.57 4.58
N GLY A 98 -9.94 1.75 5.86
CA GLY A 98 -8.96 0.92 6.58
C GLY A 98 -9.34 -0.57 6.71
N THR A 99 -10.61 -0.95 6.51
CA THR A 99 -10.98 -2.37 6.40
C THR A 99 -10.42 -3.01 5.13
N THR A 100 -10.45 -2.30 4.00
CA THR A 100 -9.88 -2.78 2.74
C THR A 100 -8.36 -2.78 2.81
N PHE A 101 -7.76 -1.67 3.24
CA PHE A 101 -6.31 -1.56 3.37
C PHE A 101 -5.73 -2.57 4.37
N GLY A 102 -6.35 -2.73 5.54
CA GLY A 102 -5.93 -3.73 6.52
C GLY A 102 -6.00 -5.17 5.99
N ARG A 103 -6.97 -5.51 5.12
CA ARG A 103 -6.99 -6.82 4.44
C ARG A 103 -5.84 -6.96 3.46
N HIS A 104 -5.50 -5.90 2.72
CA HIS A 104 -4.33 -5.95 1.84
C HIS A 104 -3.05 -6.27 2.63
N LEU A 105 -2.86 -5.70 3.82
CA LEU A 105 -1.70 -5.97 4.67
C LEU A 105 -1.58 -7.44 5.09
N VAL A 106 -2.69 -8.12 5.39
CA VAL A 106 -2.68 -9.51 5.88
C VAL A 106 -2.84 -10.57 4.78
N GLN A 107 -3.42 -10.23 3.62
CA GLN A 107 -3.78 -11.21 2.58
C GLN A 107 -3.15 -10.95 1.22
N ASN A 108 -2.58 -9.76 1.00
CA ASN A 108 -2.18 -9.34 -0.34
C ASN A 108 -0.73 -8.90 -0.43
N VAL A 109 0.04 -8.88 0.66
CA VAL A 109 1.49 -8.64 0.61
C VAL A 109 2.20 -9.94 0.19
N LYS A 110 3.12 -9.85 -0.76
CA LYS A 110 3.98 -10.95 -1.17
C LYS A 110 5.06 -11.14 -0.11
N LEU A 111 4.96 -12.23 0.66
CA LEU A 111 5.83 -12.56 1.78
C LEU A 111 6.43 -13.96 1.60
N GLU A 112 7.64 -14.18 2.13
CA GLU A 112 8.25 -15.51 2.24
C GLU A 112 7.34 -16.46 3.05
N VAL A 113 6.81 -15.97 4.17
CA VAL A 113 5.82 -16.65 5.01
C VAL A 113 4.56 -15.76 5.07
N PRO A 114 3.49 -16.12 4.34
CA PRO A 114 2.22 -15.38 4.37
C PRO A 114 1.53 -15.44 5.74
N CYS A 115 0.66 -14.47 6.03
CA CYS A 115 -0.18 -14.57 7.22
C CYS A 115 -1.20 -15.71 7.09
N GLU A 116 -1.44 -16.42 8.18
CA GLU A 116 -2.44 -17.47 8.26
C GLU A 116 -3.81 -16.89 8.62
N CYS A 117 -4.71 -16.78 7.65
CA CYS A 117 -6.08 -16.31 7.85
C CYS A 117 -7.07 -17.48 7.77
N LYS A 118 -7.56 -17.95 8.92
CA LYS A 118 -8.55 -19.06 8.96
C LYS A 118 -9.96 -18.55 8.61
N PRO A 119 -10.72 -19.26 7.74
CA PRO A 119 -12.12 -18.91 7.47
C PRO A 119 -12.94 -18.78 8.76
N GLY A 120 -13.82 -17.78 8.82
CA GLY A 120 -14.63 -17.47 10.00
C GLY A 120 -13.90 -16.68 11.10
N GLN A 121 -12.56 -16.66 11.13
CA GLN A 121 -11.80 -15.84 12.06
C GLN A 121 -11.58 -14.43 11.51
N LYS A 122 -11.87 -13.42 12.33
CA LYS A 122 -11.59 -12.01 11.98
C LYS A 122 -10.11 -11.65 12.09
N LYS A 123 -9.30 -12.46 12.78
CA LYS A 123 -7.88 -12.20 13.04
C LYS A 123 -7.04 -13.26 12.32
N CYS A 124 -6.02 -12.81 11.61
CA CYS A 124 -4.99 -13.64 10.99
C CYS A 124 -3.76 -13.70 11.88
N THR A 125 -2.95 -14.74 11.70
CA THR A 125 -1.67 -14.89 12.37
C THR A 125 -0.56 -14.44 11.42
N CYS A 126 0.03 -13.27 11.67
CA CYS A 126 1.12 -12.71 10.87
C CYS A 126 2.44 -12.84 11.63
N TYR A 127 3.08 -14.00 11.52
CA TYR A 127 4.36 -14.27 12.17
C TYR A 127 5.54 -13.95 11.26
N ARG A 128 6.69 -13.67 11.90
CA ARG A 128 7.98 -13.58 11.22
C ARG A 128 8.40 -14.94 10.68
N PRO A 129 9.23 -15.00 9.63
CA PRO A 129 9.89 -16.25 9.24
C PRO A 129 10.64 -16.86 10.45
N ASN A 130 10.42 -18.15 10.70
CA ASN A 130 11.10 -18.93 11.74
C ASN A 130 10.84 -18.52 13.21
N ARG A 131 9.94 -17.57 13.50
CA ARG A 131 9.63 -17.13 14.89
C ARG A 131 8.14 -16.89 15.10
N ARG A 132 7.64 -17.18 16.30
CA ARG A 132 6.24 -16.91 16.70
C ARG A 132 6.02 -15.48 17.19
N GLU A 133 6.64 -14.52 16.54
CA GLU A 133 6.61 -13.08 16.84
C GLU A 133 5.91 -12.36 15.70
N THR A 134 5.19 -11.28 15.99
CA THR A 134 4.42 -10.58 14.94
C THR A 134 5.17 -9.39 14.38
N TRP A 135 5.16 -9.24 13.04
CA TRP A 135 5.73 -8.08 12.34
C TRP A 135 4.67 -6.98 12.05
N LEU A 136 3.39 -7.26 12.32
CA LEU A 136 2.28 -6.36 12.03
C LEU A 136 1.37 -6.21 13.24
N PHE A 137 1.24 -5.00 13.75
CA PHE A 137 0.25 -4.62 14.75
C PHE A 137 -0.96 -3.96 14.07
N SER A 138 -2.09 -4.65 14.05
CA SER A 138 -3.31 -4.17 13.39
C SER A 138 -4.55 -4.90 13.89
N ARG A 139 -5.74 -4.37 13.58
CA ARG A 139 -7.02 -5.05 13.80
C ARG A 139 -7.03 -6.50 13.30
N PHE A 140 -6.45 -6.76 12.13
CA PHE A 140 -6.52 -8.08 11.49
C PHE A 140 -5.36 -9.00 11.83
N SER A 141 -4.37 -8.56 12.63
CA SER A 141 -3.25 -9.40 13.08
C SER A 141 -3.22 -9.58 14.59
N THR A 142 -3.21 -8.48 15.34
CA THR A 142 -3.16 -8.45 16.82
C THR A 142 -4.54 -8.20 17.44
N GLY A 143 -5.54 -7.84 16.64
CA GLY A 143 -6.84 -7.42 17.16
C GLY A 143 -6.78 -6.02 17.75
N TRP A 144 -7.75 -5.70 18.60
CA TRP A 144 -7.83 -4.41 19.31
C TRP A 144 -7.10 -4.45 20.65
N SER A 145 -5.83 -4.89 20.63
CA SER A 145 -5.04 -5.12 21.85
C SER A 145 -4.78 -3.83 22.65
N CYS A 146 -4.87 -2.66 22.02
CA CYS A 146 -4.70 -1.34 22.64
C CYS A 146 -6.00 -0.53 22.71
N GLY A 147 -7.16 -1.17 22.54
CA GLY A 147 -8.46 -0.50 22.44
C GLY A 147 -9.05 -0.54 21.04
N LEU A 148 -10.38 -0.48 20.97
CA LEU A 148 -11.12 -0.43 19.71
C LEU A 148 -10.82 0.88 18.99
N HIS A 149 -10.29 0.80 17.76
CA HIS A 149 -9.87 1.98 17.00
C HIS A 149 -8.89 2.88 17.76
N ALA A 150 -7.94 2.27 18.47
CA ALA A 150 -6.90 2.98 19.21
C ALA A 150 -6.23 4.08 18.37
N ASP A 151 -6.21 5.30 18.88
CA ASP A 151 -5.65 6.46 18.21
C ASP A 151 -4.14 6.62 18.41
N TRP A 152 -3.54 7.71 17.91
CA TRP A 152 -2.10 7.95 18.04
C TRP A 152 -1.65 8.00 19.51
N THR A 153 -2.43 8.65 20.37
CA THR A 153 -2.13 8.77 21.80
C THR A 153 -2.20 7.41 22.47
N GLU A 154 -3.21 6.60 22.15
CA GLU A 154 -3.36 5.25 22.70
C GLU A 154 -2.26 4.30 22.19
N LEU A 155 -2.00 4.27 20.88
CA LEU A 155 -1.07 3.30 20.28
C LEU A 155 0.38 3.56 20.66
N THR A 156 0.82 4.82 20.72
CA THR A 156 2.21 5.16 21.09
C THR A 156 2.53 4.80 22.54
N ASN A 157 1.54 4.93 23.44
CA ASN A 157 1.69 4.56 24.84
C ASN A 157 1.47 3.05 25.13
N CYS A 158 0.74 2.33 24.27
CA CYS A 158 0.37 0.94 24.53
C CYS A 158 1.19 -0.12 23.76
N VAL A 159 1.46 0.10 22.46
CA VAL A 159 2.02 -0.94 21.57
C VAL A 159 3.35 -1.51 22.07
N PRO A 160 4.33 -0.70 22.52
CA PRO A 160 5.59 -1.23 23.03
C PRO A 160 5.39 -2.17 24.22
N GLY A 161 4.53 -1.80 25.18
CA GLY A 161 4.23 -2.61 26.36
C GLY A 161 3.56 -3.94 26.03
N VAL A 162 2.56 -3.92 25.13
CA VAL A 162 1.83 -5.13 24.72
C VAL A 162 2.73 -6.14 24.03
N LEU A 163 3.58 -5.69 23.11
CA LEU A 163 4.43 -6.60 22.34
C LEU A 163 5.57 -7.16 23.19
N ASN A 164 6.21 -6.34 24.04
CA ASN A 164 7.26 -6.79 24.94
C ASN A 164 6.76 -7.85 25.93
N LYS A 165 5.56 -7.65 26.50
CA LYS A 165 4.93 -8.61 27.42
C LYS A 165 4.60 -9.94 26.74
N ARG A 166 4.18 -9.92 25.48
CA ARG A 166 3.74 -11.12 24.76
C ARG A 166 4.91 -12.01 24.33
N GLU A 167 6.06 -11.42 24.08
CA GLU A 167 7.22 -12.12 23.52
C GLU A 167 8.28 -12.46 24.58
N ASN A 168 8.00 -12.19 25.87
CA ASN A 168 8.91 -12.42 27.01
C ASN A 168 10.32 -11.83 26.80
N LYS A 169 10.45 -10.78 25.97
CA LYS A 169 11.72 -10.12 25.67
C LYS A 169 11.86 -8.84 26.50
N SER A 170 13.01 -8.70 27.15
CA SER A 170 13.44 -7.43 27.74
C SER A 170 13.96 -6.50 26.64
N ARG A 171 13.30 -5.34 26.48
CA ARG A 171 13.78 -4.09 25.84
C ARG A 171 14.76 -4.27 24.66
N THR A 172 14.46 -5.11 23.66
CA THR A 172 15.15 -5.02 22.38
C THR A 172 14.77 -3.69 21.72
N SER A 173 15.73 -3.07 21.02
CA SER A 173 15.50 -1.85 20.22
C SER A 173 14.58 -2.17 19.04
N ARG A 174 13.26 -2.21 19.30
CA ARG A 174 12.23 -2.43 18.30
C ARG A 174 11.88 -1.12 17.61
N LYS A 175 11.92 -1.11 16.28
CA LYS A 175 11.44 0.03 15.48
C LYS A 175 9.96 -0.17 15.17
N PHE A 176 9.16 0.87 15.43
CA PHE A 176 7.73 0.89 15.13
C PHE A 176 7.46 1.84 13.96
N TYR A 177 6.98 1.28 12.86
CA TYR A 177 6.62 2.05 11.66
C TYR A 177 5.12 2.26 11.64
N TYR A 178 4.70 3.42 12.14
CA TYR A 178 3.29 3.81 12.15
C TYR A 178 2.83 4.14 10.73
N ILE A 179 1.65 3.62 10.40
CA ILE A 179 0.96 3.89 9.14
C ILE A 179 -0.52 4.16 9.35
N THR A 180 -1.13 4.91 8.44
CA THR A 180 -2.58 5.20 8.49
C THR A 180 -3.20 5.36 7.09
N MET A 181 -4.52 5.49 7.05
CA MET A 181 -5.29 5.87 5.87
C MET A 181 -6.15 7.08 6.21
N LEU A 182 -6.18 8.06 5.31
CA LEU A 182 -7.06 9.22 5.38
C LEU A 182 -8.10 9.21 4.27
N ARG A 183 -9.09 10.09 4.43
CA ARG A 183 -10.17 10.30 3.48
C ARG A 183 -10.64 11.75 3.56
N ASP A 184 -11.13 12.25 2.43
CA ASP A 184 -11.85 13.52 2.34
C ASP A 184 -12.86 13.64 3.51
N PRO A 185 -12.79 14.72 4.30
CA PRO A 185 -13.56 14.85 5.54
C PRO A 185 -15.06 14.74 5.35
N VAL A 186 -15.61 15.36 4.30
CA VAL A 186 -17.06 15.31 4.01
C VAL A 186 -17.47 13.88 3.70
N SER A 187 -16.76 13.22 2.79
CA SER A 187 -16.98 11.83 2.41
C SER A 187 -16.82 10.86 3.59
N ARG A 188 -15.85 11.12 4.47
CA ARG A 188 -15.59 10.34 5.68
C ARG A 188 -16.72 10.52 6.70
N TYR A 189 -17.14 11.76 6.94
CA TYR A 189 -18.21 12.13 7.88
C TYR A 189 -19.55 11.52 7.46
N LEU A 190 -19.95 11.68 6.20
CA LEU A 190 -21.16 11.06 5.65
C LEU A 190 -21.11 9.53 5.73
N SER A 191 -19.94 8.93 5.48
CA SER A 191 -19.75 7.48 5.64
C SER A 191 -19.90 7.01 7.09
N GLU A 192 -19.52 7.85 8.05
CA GLU A 192 -19.67 7.61 9.48
C GLU A 192 -21.11 7.72 9.91
N TRP A 193 -21.79 8.81 9.55
CA TRP A 193 -23.22 8.98 9.77
C TRP A 193 -24.01 7.76 9.29
N ARG A 194 -23.82 7.34 8.02
CA ARG A 194 -24.49 6.14 7.49
C ARG A 194 -24.15 4.87 8.27
N HIS A 195 -23.00 4.81 8.94
CA HIS A 195 -22.61 3.67 9.79
C HIS A 195 -23.31 3.71 11.14
N VAL A 196 -23.39 4.89 11.72
CA VAL A 196 -24.05 5.14 12.99
C VAL A 196 -25.56 4.94 12.87
N GLN A 197 -26.16 5.43 11.78
CA GLN A 197 -27.56 5.23 11.42
C GLN A 197 -27.98 3.75 11.36
N ARG A 198 -27.02 2.82 11.14
CA ARG A 198 -27.25 1.37 11.14
C ARG A 198 -26.71 0.64 12.38
N GLY A 199 -26.48 1.37 13.48
CA GLY A 199 -26.14 0.81 14.79
C GLY A 199 -24.66 0.79 15.15
N ALA A 200 -23.76 1.43 14.39
CA ALA A 200 -22.37 1.55 14.83
C ALA A 200 -22.20 2.63 15.90
N THR A 201 -21.60 2.27 17.03
CA THR A 201 -21.32 3.20 18.13
C THR A 201 -19.83 3.33 18.44
N TRP A 202 -19.09 2.22 18.28
CA TRP A 202 -17.73 2.07 18.82
C TRP A 202 -17.62 2.39 20.32
N LYS A 203 -18.70 2.20 21.08
CA LYS A 203 -18.79 2.56 22.52
C LYS A 203 -17.81 1.84 23.45
N THR A 204 -17.15 0.78 22.96
CA THR A 204 -16.10 0.06 23.71
C THR A 204 -14.69 0.58 23.38
N SER A 205 -14.57 1.74 22.73
CA SER A 205 -13.29 2.44 22.57
C SER A 205 -12.86 2.96 23.95
N LEU A 206 -11.56 2.88 24.25
CA LEU A 206 -11.07 3.23 25.60
C LEU A 206 -10.86 4.74 25.73
N HIS A 207 -10.39 5.39 24.66
CA HIS A 207 -10.04 6.80 24.68
C HIS A 207 -8.96 7.10 25.75
N MET A 208 -7.99 6.19 25.88
CA MET A 208 -6.96 6.28 26.90
C MET A 208 -6.03 7.47 26.64
N CYS A 209 -5.90 8.36 27.62
CA CYS A 209 -5.00 9.49 27.57
C CYS A 209 -4.49 9.79 28.99
N ASP A 210 -3.20 10.06 29.14
CA ASP A 210 -2.52 10.24 30.44
C ASP A 210 -2.84 9.13 31.46
N GLY A 211 -2.92 7.88 30.97
CA GLY A 211 -3.12 6.69 31.81
C GLY A 211 -4.55 6.47 32.32
N ARG A 212 -5.54 7.26 31.87
CA ARG A 212 -6.96 7.08 32.24
C ARG A 212 -7.91 7.19 31.05
N THR A 213 -9.12 6.65 31.21
CA THR A 213 -10.23 6.87 30.28
C THR A 213 -10.99 8.15 30.64
N PRO A 214 -11.63 8.85 29.69
CA PRO A 214 -12.43 10.03 29.97
C PRO A 214 -13.68 9.67 30.78
N THR A 215 -14.16 10.62 31.59
CA THR A 215 -15.45 10.47 32.28
C THR A 215 -16.63 10.78 31.33
N PRO A 216 -17.87 10.39 31.67
CA PRO A 216 -19.04 10.76 30.90
C PRO A 216 -19.27 12.28 30.78
N GLU A 217 -18.77 13.08 31.72
CA GLU A 217 -18.79 14.54 31.66
C GLU A 217 -17.78 15.09 30.66
N GLU A 218 -16.60 14.48 30.55
CA GLU A 218 -15.56 14.84 29.57
C GLU A 218 -15.93 14.39 28.15
N LEU A 219 -16.65 13.27 28.02
CA LEU A 219 -17.08 12.72 26.73
C LEU A 219 -18.55 12.24 26.81
N PRO A 220 -19.52 13.16 26.74
CA PRO A 220 -20.94 12.80 26.76
C PRO A 220 -21.36 12.05 25.49
N PRO A 221 -22.28 11.08 25.58
CA PRO A 221 -22.83 10.41 24.41
C PRO A 221 -23.82 11.31 23.66
N CYS A 222 -23.93 11.12 22.34
CA CYS A 222 -24.93 11.80 21.51
C CYS A 222 -26.29 11.09 21.44
N TYR A 223 -26.44 9.96 22.13
CA TYR A 223 -27.62 9.12 22.05
C TYR A 223 -27.92 8.49 23.41
N GLU A 224 -29.19 8.17 23.61
CA GLU A 224 -29.66 7.42 24.77
C GLU A 224 -29.80 5.93 24.43
N GLY A 225 -29.64 5.07 25.44
CA GLY A 225 -29.79 3.62 25.27
C GLY A 225 -28.60 2.94 24.59
N ASN A 226 -28.88 2.01 23.66
CA ASN A 226 -27.89 1.06 23.17
C ASN A 226 -27.01 1.57 22.02
N ASP A 227 -27.60 2.33 21.10
CA ASP A 227 -26.98 2.89 19.91
C ASP A 227 -27.76 4.09 19.35
N TRP A 228 -27.26 4.67 18.27
CA TRP A 228 -27.86 5.82 17.59
C TRP A 228 -28.48 5.44 16.23
N SER A 229 -29.08 4.24 16.16
CA SER A 229 -29.73 3.74 14.95
C SER A 229 -30.86 4.65 14.50
N GLY A 230 -31.01 4.82 13.19
CA GLY A 230 -32.07 5.66 12.61
C GLY A 230 -31.82 7.17 12.67
N CYS A 231 -30.75 7.66 13.31
CA CYS A 231 -30.48 9.09 13.38
C CYS A 231 -30.43 9.76 11.99
N THR A 232 -31.06 10.92 11.88
CA THR A 232 -31.01 11.74 10.67
C THR A 232 -29.63 12.41 10.55
N LEU A 233 -29.28 12.88 9.34
CA LEU A 233 -28.04 13.64 9.17
C LEU A 233 -28.05 14.92 10.02
N GLN A 234 -29.20 15.57 10.14
CA GLN A 234 -29.38 16.76 10.97
C GLN A 234 -29.09 16.47 12.45
N GLN A 235 -29.73 15.46 13.04
CA GLN A 235 -29.46 15.03 14.42
C GLN A 235 -27.98 14.68 14.63
N PHE A 236 -27.36 14.04 13.62
CA PHE A 236 -25.94 13.69 13.67
C PHE A 236 -25.03 14.93 13.68
N MET A 237 -25.37 15.98 12.92
CA MET A 237 -24.65 17.26 12.88
C MET A 237 -24.89 18.13 14.11
N ASP A 238 -26.08 18.04 14.72
CA ASP A 238 -26.49 18.92 15.82
C ASP A 238 -25.91 18.51 17.18
N CYS A 239 -25.41 17.28 17.33
CA CYS A 239 -24.76 16.88 18.58
C CYS A 239 -23.36 17.53 18.71
N PRO A 240 -23.13 18.40 19.72
CA PRO A 240 -21.84 19.06 19.89
C PRO A 240 -20.72 18.08 20.32
N PHE A 241 -21.08 16.96 20.95
CA PHE A 241 -20.14 15.94 21.44
C PHE A 241 -19.85 14.84 20.41
N ASN A 242 -20.30 15.00 19.16
CA ASN A 242 -20.14 13.96 18.16
C ASN A 242 -18.66 13.74 17.82
N LEU A 243 -18.14 12.56 18.20
CA LEU A 243 -16.76 12.15 17.90
C LEU A 243 -16.47 12.02 16.40
N ALA A 244 -17.47 12.09 15.53
CA ALA A 244 -17.25 12.22 14.10
C ALA A 244 -16.61 13.57 13.73
N ASN A 245 -16.87 14.64 14.49
CA ASN A 245 -16.29 15.96 14.25
C ASN A 245 -14.77 15.90 14.43
N ASN A 246 -14.02 16.40 13.45
CA ASN A 246 -12.56 16.48 13.44
C ASN A 246 -11.87 15.16 13.86
N ARG A 247 -12.45 14.01 13.45
CA ARG A 247 -11.99 12.68 13.86
C ARG A 247 -10.55 12.43 13.45
N GLN A 248 -10.16 12.78 12.22
CA GLN A 248 -8.81 12.47 11.74
C GLN A 248 -7.75 13.25 12.51
N VAL A 249 -7.98 14.54 12.75
CA VAL A 249 -7.11 15.38 13.59
C VAL A 249 -7.04 14.83 15.00
N ARG A 250 -8.18 14.60 15.66
CA ARG A 250 -8.21 14.09 17.04
C ARG A 250 -7.48 12.76 17.17
N MET A 251 -7.64 11.85 16.20
CA MET A 251 -7.03 10.52 16.28
C MET A 251 -5.56 10.47 15.86
N LEU A 252 -5.03 11.54 15.25
CA LEU A 252 -3.62 11.63 14.86
C LEU A 252 -2.80 12.52 15.79
N ALA A 253 -3.45 13.44 16.48
CA ALA A 253 -2.81 14.31 17.44
C ALA A 253 -2.41 13.56 18.72
N ASP A 254 -1.41 14.12 19.40
CA ASP A 254 -1.13 13.87 20.80
C ASP A 254 -2.13 14.65 21.66
N LEU A 255 -3.07 13.93 22.27
CA LEU A 255 -4.11 14.55 23.09
C LEU A 255 -3.59 15.01 24.45
N SER A 256 -2.46 14.50 24.93
CA SER A 256 -1.85 14.94 26.19
C SER A 256 -1.45 16.42 26.15
N LEU A 257 -1.06 16.92 24.96
CA LEU A 257 -0.69 18.32 24.72
C LEU A 257 -1.80 19.32 25.05
N VAL A 258 -3.06 18.86 25.06
CA VAL A 258 -4.24 19.70 25.25
C VAL A 258 -5.06 19.31 26.48
N GLY A 259 -4.49 18.54 27.41
CA GLY A 259 -5.19 18.08 28.60
C GLY A 259 -6.23 16.99 28.30
N CYS A 260 -5.92 16.12 27.34
CA CYS A 260 -6.78 15.00 26.94
C CYS A 260 -8.18 15.48 26.52
N TYR A 261 -9.24 14.89 27.09
CA TYR A 261 -10.64 15.22 26.80
C TYR A 261 -11.20 16.36 27.68
N ASN A 262 -10.39 16.96 28.55
CA ASN A 262 -10.81 18.12 29.33
C ASN A 262 -10.83 19.37 28.45
N MET A 263 -12.02 19.73 27.96
CA MET A 263 -12.22 20.90 27.09
C MET A 263 -11.97 22.24 27.80
N SER A 264 -11.95 22.27 29.15
CA SER A 264 -11.71 23.48 29.94
C SER A 264 -10.22 23.76 30.20
N PHE A 265 -9.32 22.83 29.84
CA PHE A 265 -7.89 22.94 30.13
C PHE A 265 -7.23 24.13 29.42
N ILE A 266 -7.59 24.36 28.16
CA ILE A 266 -7.09 25.48 27.34
C ILE A 266 -8.20 26.04 26.44
N PRO A 267 -8.14 27.33 26.06
CA PRO A 267 -9.13 27.92 25.17
C PRO A 267 -9.28 27.15 23.85
N GLU A 268 -10.51 26.99 23.38
CA GLU A 268 -10.87 26.18 22.20
C GLU A 268 -10.02 26.50 20.97
N ARG A 269 -9.83 27.79 20.64
CA ARG A 269 -9.01 28.20 19.50
C ARG A 269 -7.56 27.73 19.60
N LYS A 270 -6.97 27.82 20.80
CA LYS A 270 -5.60 27.36 21.05
C LYS A 270 -5.52 25.84 21.00
N ARG A 271 -6.53 25.16 21.55
CA ARG A 271 -6.68 23.70 21.48
C ARG A 271 -6.72 23.21 20.04
N ALA A 272 -7.58 23.81 19.21
CA ALA A 272 -7.74 23.49 17.81
C ALA A 272 -6.41 23.63 17.04
N GLN A 273 -5.68 24.73 17.24
CA GLN A 273 -4.37 24.95 16.63
C GLN A 273 -3.35 23.90 17.07
N MET A 274 -3.25 23.61 18.37
CA MET A 274 -2.30 22.61 18.90
C MET A 274 -2.60 21.20 18.37
N LEU A 275 -3.88 20.82 18.31
CA LEU A 275 -4.31 19.54 17.75
C LEU A 275 -3.96 19.43 16.26
N LEU A 276 -4.25 20.46 15.46
CA LEU A 276 -3.97 20.46 14.02
C LEU A 276 -2.46 20.33 13.74
N GLU A 277 -1.63 21.12 14.44
CA GLU A 277 -0.18 21.08 14.25
C GLU A 277 0.42 19.76 14.74
N SER A 278 -0.07 19.21 15.85
CA SER A 278 0.30 17.87 16.33
C SER A 278 -0.07 16.78 15.30
N ALA A 279 -1.30 16.81 14.76
CA ALA A 279 -1.76 15.85 13.77
C ALA A 279 -0.94 15.93 12.46
N LYS A 280 -0.66 17.14 11.96
CA LYS A 280 0.20 17.34 10.77
C LYS A 280 1.59 16.79 10.99
N LYS A 281 2.20 17.09 12.15
CA LYS A 281 3.54 16.60 12.51
C LYS A 281 3.55 15.07 12.58
N ASN A 282 2.64 14.48 13.36
CA ASN A 282 2.58 13.04 13.55
C ASN A 282 2.34 12.30 12.24
N LEU A 283 1.41 12.79 11.39
CA LEU A 283 1.15 12.22 10.07
C LEU A 283 2.36 12.32 9.14
N LYS A 284 3.06 13.45 9.13
CA LYS A 284 4.26 13.68 8.32
C LYS A 284 5.40 12.73 8.72
N ASP A 285 5.55 12.51 10.03
CA ASP A 285 6.61 11.70 10.63
C ASP A 285 6.31 10.19 10.58
N MET A 286 5.07 9.78 10.29
CA MET A 286 4.74 8.38 10.00
C MET A 286 5.59 7.84 8.83
N ALA A 287 5.88 6.54 8.89
CA ALA A 287 6.59 5.85 7.82
C ALA A 287 5.82 5.95 6.50
N PHE A 288 4.50 5.79 6.55
CA PHE A 288 3.63 5.84 5.39
C PHE A 288 2.21 6.24 5.75
N PHE A 289 1.51 6.95 4.87
CA PHE A 289 0.06 7.06 4.92
C PHE A 289 -0.53 7.01 3.51
N GLY A 290 -1.75 6.50 3.41
CA GLY A 290 -2.50 6.42 2.18
C GLY A 290 -3.75 7.31 2.17
N LEU A 291 -4.28 7.53 0.97
CA LEU A 291 -5.52 8.28 0.75
C LEU A 291 -6.55 7.40 0.06
N THR A 292 -7.77 7.40 0.57
CA THR A 292 -8.86 6.54 0.10
C THR A 292 -9.19 6.75 -1.38
N GLU A 293 -9.04 7.97 -1.86
CA GLU A 293 -9.33 8.42 -3.23
C GLU A 293 -8.24 8.02 -4.24
N PHE A 294 -7.07 7.57 -3.76
CA PHE A 294 -5.90 7.27 -4.59
C PHE A 294 -5.34 5.87 -4.31
N GLN A 295 -6.16 4.83 -4.49
CA GLN A 295 -5.79 3.44 -4.15
C GLN A 295 -4.50 2.95 -4.83
N ARG A 296 -4.31 3.24 -6.13
CA ARG A 296 -3.10 2.83 -6.87
C ARG A 296 -1.83 3.59 -6.46
N LYS A 297 -1.95 4.90 -6.18
CA LYS A 297 -0.82 5.69 -5.66
C LYS A 297 -0.47 5.27 -4.23
N THR A 298 -1.48 4.91 -3.43
CA THR A 298 -1.34 4.35 -2.08
C THR A 298 -0.58 3.03 -2.13
N GLN A 299 -0.97 2.12 -3.04
CA GLN A 299 -0.24 0.88 -3.28
C GLN A 299 1.23 1.16 -3.62
N TYR A 300 1.47 2.01 -4.63
CA TYR A 300 2.82 2.36 -5.09
C TYR A 300 3.70 2.89 -3.94
N LEU A 301 3.23 3.89 -3.22
CA LEU A 301 4.01 4.50 -2.14
C LEU A 301 4.26 3.54 -0.99
N PHE A 302 3.31 2.67 -0.63
CA PHE A 302 3.53 1.64 0.39
C PHE A 302 4.64 0.67 -0.04
N GLU A 303 4.55 0.16 -1.27
CA GLU A 303 5.53 -0.80 -1.81
C GLU A 303 6.94 -0.21 -1.81
N ARG A 304 7.09 1.05 -2.20
CA ARG A 304 8.38 1.75 -2.22
C ARG A 304 8.88 2.20 -0.86
N THR A 305 7.99 2.46 0.08
CA THR A 305 8.39 2.82 1.45
C THR A 305 9.02 1.62 2.14
N PHE A 306 8.40 0.44 2.06
CA PHE A 306 8.81 -0.74 2.81
C PHE A 306 9.59 -1.78 1.99
N HIS A 307 9.84 -1.52 0.70
CA HIS A 307 10.39 -2.50 -0.25
C HIS A 307 9.60 -3.83 -0.29
N LEU A 308 8.29 -3.72 -0.10
CA LEU A 308 7.34 -4.84 -0.19
C LEU A 308 6.55 -4.75 -1.50
N GLN A 309 5.92 -5.84 -1.92
CA GLN A 309 5.07 -5.87 -3.11
C GLN A 309 3.71 -6.45 -2.77
N PHE A 310 2.65 -5.90 -3.37
CA PHE A 310 1.35 -6.55 -3.31
C PHE A 310 1.18 -7.57 -4.45
N ILE A 311 0.52 -8.69 -4.15
CA ILE A 311 0.25 -9.78 -5.11
C ILE A 311 -0.77 -9.31 -6.15
N LYS A 312 -1.88 -8.73 -5.67
CA LYS A 312 -2.93 -8.17 -6.52
C LYS A 312 -2.92 -6.65 -6.46
N PRO A 313 -3.18 -5.99 -7.60
CA PRO A 313 -3.32 -4.55 -7.63
C PRO A 313 -4.49 -4.03 -6.79
N PHE A 314 -4.35 -2.83 -6.23
CA PHE A 314 -5.46 -2.17 -5.54
C PHE A 314 -6.52 -1.68 -6.54
N ILE A 315 -7.79 -1.73 -6.15
CA ILE A 315 -8.91 -1.34 -7.01
C ILE A 315 -9.60 -0.11 -6.41
N GLN A 316 -9.83 0.90 -7.24
CA GLN A 316 -10.55 2.11 -6.85
C GLN A 316 -12.07 1.84 -6.91
N PHE A 317 -12.75 1.98 -5.77
CA PHE A 317 -14.21 1.88 -5.68
C PHE A 317 -14.80 3.26 -5.36
N ASN A 318 -15.27 3.96 -6.39
CA ASN A 318 -15.83 5.31 -6.23
C ASN A 318 -17.30 5.30 -5.81
N SER A 319 -18.06 4.24 -6.15
CA SER A 319 -19.42 4.04 -5.65
C SER A 319 -19.38 3.59 -4.19
N THR A 320 -19.50 4.56 -3.28
CA THR A 320 -19.50 4.33 -1.83
C THR A 320 -20.83 4.75 -1.23
N ARG A 321 -21.11 4.29 -0.01
CA ARG A 321 -22.31 4.73 0.73
C ARG A 321 -22.34 6.25 0.99
N ALA A 322 -21.20 6.92 0.92
CA ALA A 322 -21.13 8.38 1.04
C ALA A 322 -21.48 9.07 -0.30
N SER A 323 -21.02 8.53 -1.44
CA SER A 323 -21.33 9.11 -2.75
C SER A 323 -22.80 8.92 -3.17
N GLY A 324 -23.51 7.98 -2.54
CA GLY A 324 -24.96 7.81 -2.72
C GLY A 324 -25.82 8.67 -1.80
N VAL A 325 -25.24 9.61 -1.05
CA VAL A 325 -26.01 10.59 -0.27
C VAL A 325 -26.18 11.83 -1.13
N GLU A 326 -27.42 12.16 -1.47
CA GLU A 326 -27.73 13.46 -2.05
C GLU A 326 -27.65 14.52 -0.95
N THR A 327 -26.71 15.47 -1.10
CA THR A 327 -26.52 16.60 -0.18
C THR A 327 -26.50 17.89 -0.98
N ASN A 328 -27.18 18.93 -0.50
CA ASN A 328 -27.08 20.26 -1.08
C ASN A 328 -25.76 20.94 -0.63
N ASN A 329 -25.39 22.03 -1.32
CA ASN A 329 -24.15 22.76 -1.02
C ASN A 329 -24.11 23.33 0.41
N GLU A 330 -25.25 23.75 0.95
CA GLU A 330 -25.36 24.24 2.32
C GLU A 330 -25.01 23.16 3.36
N THR A 331 -25.50 21.94 3.16
CA THR A 331 -25.16 20.80 4.03
C THR A 331 -23.69 20.45 3.93
N ILE A 332 -23.10 20.52 2.73
CA ILE A 332 -21.66 20.27 2.53
C ILE A 332 -20.86 21.31 3.31
N HIS A 333 -21.16 22.60 3.16
CA HIS A 333 -20.49 23.68 3.88
C HIS A 333 -20.60 23.50 5.39
N ARG A 334 -21.79 23.11 5.89
CA ARG A 334 -21.99 22.84 7.31
C ARG A 334 -21.14 21.67 7.81
N ILE A 335 -21.00 20.60 7.02
CA ILE A 335 -20.12 19.47 7.36
C ILE A 335 -18.65 19.90 7.36
N GLU A 336 -18.25 20.74 6.42
CA GLU A 336 -16.90 21.32 6.37
C GLU A 336 -16.62 22.17 7.62
N GLU A 337 -17.54 23.01 8.07
CA GLU A 337 -17.42 23.78 9.32
C GLU A 337 -17.23 22.87 10.54
N LEU A 338 -18.06 21.82 10.68
CA LEU A 338 -17.96 20.84 11.77
C LEU A 338 -16.64 20.05 11.74
N ASN A 339 -15.98 20.00 10.58
CA ASN A 339 -14.76 19.26 10.33
C ASN A 339 -13.61 20.18 9.85
N ASP A 340 -13.60 21.46 10.25
CA ASP A 340 -12.65 22.46 9.75
C ASP A 340 -11.18 22.02 9.93
N LEU A 341 -10.84 21.44 11.08
CA LEU A 341 -9.49 20.93 11.32
C LEU A 341 -9.17 19.73 10.42
N ASP A 342 -10.13 18.82 10.23
CA ASP A 342 -10.00 17.70 9.31
C ASP A 342 -9.84 18.16 7.86
N VAL A 343 -10.52 19.24 7.44
CA VAL A 343 -10.37 19.88 6.11
C VAL A 343 -8.97 20.42 5.94
N GLN A 344 -8.46 21.18 6.91
CA GLN A 344 -7.10 21.71 6.87
C GLN A 344 -6.04 20.60 6.90
N LEU A 345 -6.24 19.56 7.71
CA LEU A 345 -5.36 18.39 7.75
C LEU A 345 -5.37 17.62 6.43
N TYR A 346 -6.54 17.39 5.85
CA TYR A 346 -6.66 16.61 4.61
C TYR A 346 -6.07 17.37 3.42
N ASP A 347 -6.26 18.68 3.34
CA ASP A 347 -5.61 19.53 2.34
C ASP A 347 -4.07 19.45 2.42
N TYR A 348 -3.51 19.59 3.62
CA TYR A 348 -2.08 19.39 3.87
C TYR A 348 -1.61 17.96 3.50
N ALA A 349 -2.35 16.94 3.95
CA ALA A 349 -2.01 15.54 3.71
C ALA A 349 -2.07 15.17 2.23
N LYS A 350 -3.06 15.69 1.50
CA LYS A 350 -3.21 15.49 0.07
C LYS A 350 -2.04 16.09 -0.69
N ASP A 351 -1.62 17.30 -0.33
CA ASP A 351 -0.48 17.94 -0.96
C ASP A 351 0.83 17.15 -0.69
N LEU A 352 1.09 16.80 0.58
CA LEU A 352 2.24 15.97 0.95
C LEU A 352 2.26 14.62 0.23
N PHE A 353 1.11 13.95 0.15
CA PHE A 353 0.97 12.65 -0.51
C PHE A 353 1.26 12.71 -2.01
N GLN A 354 0.71 13.72 -2.71
CA GLN A 354 0.98 13.89 -4.14
C GLN A 354 2.45 14.24 -4.37
N GLN A 355 3.05 15.14 -3.57
CA GLN A 355 4.46 15.47 -3.69
C GLN A 355 5.37 14.25 -3.43
N ARG A 356 5.08 13.41 -2.41
CA ARG A 356 5.77 12.14 -2.17
C ARG A 356 5.69 11.21 -3.38
N PHE A 357 4.51 11.06 -3.96
CA PHE A 357 4.29 10.25 -5.15
C PHE A 357 5.09 10.77 -6.36
N GLN A 358 5.02 12.07 -6.64
CA GLN A 358 5.76 12.69 -7.74
C GLN A 358 7.27 12.55 -7.55
N TYR A 359 7.77 12.84 -6.35
CA TYR A 359 9.19 12.76 -6.01
C TYR A 359 9.73 11.34 -6.21
N LYS A 360 9.07 10.31 -5.66
CA LYS A 360 9.53 8.92 -5.82
C LYS A 360 9.49 8.46 -7.28
N ARG A 361 8.46 8.86 -8.05
CA ARG A 361 8.38 8.57 -9.49
C ARG A 361 9.49 9.25 -10.29
N GLN A 362 9.88 10.46 -9.92
CA GLN A 362 11.00 11.17 -10.56
C GLN A 362 12.33 10.49 -10.24
N LEU A 363 12.57 10.11 -8.97
CA LEU A 363 13.75 9.37 -8.56
C LEU A 363 13.89 8.05 -9.32
N GLU A 364 12.85 7.22 -9.39
CA GLU A 364 12.92 5.94 -10.11
C GLU A 364 13.19 6.11 -11.60
N ARG A 365 12.64 7.15 -12.22
CA ARG A 365 12.92 7.49 -13.63
C ARG A 365 14.37 7.91 -13.82
N MET A 366 14.92 8.68 -12.88
CA MET A 366 16.32 9.09 -12.90
C MET A 366 17.24 7.88 -12.72
N GLU A 367 17.00 7.03 -11.73
CA GLU A 367 17.75 5.79 -11.51
C GLU A 367 17.71 4.87 -12.74
N ARG A 368 16.55 4.71 -13.38
CA ARG A 368 16.43 3.91 -14.60
C ARG A 368 17.24 4.49 -15.76
N ARG A 369 17.26 5.82 -15.93
CA ARG A 369 18.08 6.47 -16.96
C ARG A 369 19.57 6.24 -16.72
N ILE A 370 20.02 6.33 -15.47
CA ILE A 370 21.42 6.07 -15.08
C ILE A 370 21.78 4.61 -15.39
N ARG A 371 20.96 3.63 -14.94
CA ARG A 371 21.19 2.21 -15.23
C ARG A 371 21.26 1.92 -16.73
N ASN A 372 20.32 2.46 -17.51
CA ASN A 372 20.33 2.28 -18.97
C ASN A 372 21.60 2.88 -19.62
N GLN A 373 22.13 3.99 -19.08
CA GLN A 373 23.38 4.59 -19.57
C GLN A 373 24.60 3.74 -19.20
N GLU A 374 24.64 3.18 -17.99
CA GLU A 374 25.70 2.27 -17.53
C GLU A 374 25.73 0.97 -18.35
N GLU A 375 24.57 0.37 -18.62
CA GLU A 375 24.43 -0.82 -19.47
C GLU A 375 24.91 -0.54 -20.91
N GLN A 376 24.57 0.63 -21.47
CA GLN A 376 25.05 1.04 -22.79
C GLN A 376 26.56 1.29 -22.84
N GLN A 377 27.17 1.74 -21.73
CA GLN A 377 28.62 1.92 -21.64
C GLN A 377 29.33 0.57 -21.52
N GLN A 378 28.80 -0.37 -20.73
CA GLN A 378 29.36 -1.72 -20.61
C GLN A 378 29.30 -2.51 -21.92
N GLN A 379 28.22 -2.36 -22.71
CA GLN A 379 28.11 -2.98 -24.04
C GLN A 379 29.05 -2.38 -25.10
N LYS A 380 29.64 -1.22 -24.84
CA LYS A 380 30.60 -0.54 -25.75
C LYS A 380 32.06 -0.85 -25.45
N ILE A 381 32.38 -1.55 -24.36
CA ILE A 381 33.74 -2.03 -24.07
C ILE A 381 33.96 -3.32 -24.88
N PRO A 382 34.81 -3.32 -25.92
CA PRO A 382 35.09 -4.53 -26.69
C PRO A 382 35.79 -5.56 -25.81
N GLU A 383 35.39 -6.82 -25.95
CA GLU A 383 36.09 -7.99 -25.43
C GLU A 383 37.39 -8.21 -26.24
N GLU A 384 38.32 -7.25 -26.18
CA GLU A 384 39.68 -7.40 -26.74
C GLU A 384 40.69 -7.54 -25.60
N LEU A 385 40.86 -8.77 -25.12
CA LEU A 385 42.19 -9.22 -24.75
C LEU A 385 42.79 -9.88 -26.01
N PRO A 386 43.90 -9.36 -26.58
CA PRO A 386 44.63 -10.11 -27.58
C PRO A 386 45.18 -11.39 -26.93
N LYS A 387 44.72 -12.54 -27.40
CA LYS A 387 45.50 -13.78 -27.29
C LYS A 387 46.69 -13.61 -28.23
N GLU A 388 47.78 -13.04 -27.74
CA GLU A 388 49.05 -13.19 -28.44
C GLU A 388 49.46 -14.66 -28.40
N GLU A 389 49.66 -15.19 -29.60
CA GLU A 389 50.19 -16.51 -29.90
C GLU A 389 51.55 -16.69 -29.21
N MET A 390 51.63 -17.63 -28.28
CA MET A 390 52.89 -18.23 -27.83
C MET A 390 52.86 -19.71 -28.17
N GLU A 391 52.87 -20.04 -29.47
CA GLU A 391 53.26 -21.35 -29.97
C GLU A 391 54.05 -21.20 -31.27
N GLU A 392 55.34 -20.89 -31.16
CA GLU A 392 56.33 -21.64 -31.93
C GLU A 392 57.72 -21.63 -31.26
N GLN A 393 58.29 -22.83 -31.14
CA GLN A 393 59.71 -23.15 -30.93
C GLN A 393 60.24 -23.20 -29.49
N GLY A 394 59.61 -24.06 -28.67
CA GLY A 394 60.28 -24.77 -27.58
C GLY A 394 60.75 -26.17 -28.02
N ARG A 395 61.79 -26.24 -28.87
CA ARG A 395 62.51 -27.50 -29.12
C ARG A 395 63.52 -27.68 -27.99
N ILE A 396 63.28 -28.67 -27.15
CA ILE A 396 64.13 -29.09 -26.01
C ILE A 396 65.55 -29.42 -26.51
N PRO A 397 66.60 -28.88 -25.86
CA PRO A 397 67.88 -29.57 -25.73
C PRO A 397 68.05 -30.02 -24.28
N THR A 398 68.43 -31.28 -24.16
CA THR A 398 68.69 -32.07 -22.96
C THR A 398 69.68 -31.42 -21.98
N GLU A 399 69.52 -31.80 -20.70
CA GLU A 399 70.51 -31.69 -19.63
C GLU A 399 71.90 -32.12 -20.10
N ASP A 400 72.80 -31.17 -20.33
CA ASP A 400 74.23 -31.35 -20.08
C ASP A 400 74.96 -30.00 -20.11
N TYR A 401 75.01 -29.30 -18.98
CA TYR A 401 76.19 -28.57 -18.49
C TYR A 401 75.84 -27.83 -17.18
N MET A 402 75.85 -28.57 -16.07
CA MET A 402 76.29 -27.95 -14.82
C MET A 402 77.77 -27.61 -14.97
N SER A 403 78.11 -26.34 -15.03
CA SER A 403 79.29 -25.77 -14.37
C SER A 403 79.54 -24.34 -14.83
N HIS A 404 80.00 -23.52 -13.89
CA HIS A 404 80.60 -22.19 -14.08
C HIS A 404 79.60 -21.02 -14.21
N ILE A 405 79.66 -19.96 -13.41
CA ILE A 405 80.67 -19.46 -12.49
C ILE A 405 79.98 -18.40 -11.61
N GLU A 406 80.20 -18.48 -10.30
CA GLU A 406 80.07 -17.35 -9.37
C GLU A 406 81.02 -16.22 -9.79
N LYS A 407 80.52 -14.98 -9.86
CA LYS A 407 81.19 -13.72 -9.47
C LYS A 407 80.55 -12.52 -10.15
N TRP A 408 79.77 -11.75 -9.39
CA TRP A 408 80.03 -10.37 -8.95
C TRP A 408 78.73 -9.75 -8.44
#